data_AF-A0A661JPR1-F1
#
_entry.id   AF-A0A661JPR1-F1
#
_cell.length_a   1.000
_cell.length_b   1.000
_cell.length_c   1.000
_cell.angle_alpha   90.00
_cell.angle_beta   90.00
_cell.angle_gamma   90.00
#
_symmetry.space_group_name_H-M   'P 1'
#
loop_
_entity.id
_entity.type
_entity.pdbx_description
1 polymer ?
#
loop_
_entity_poly.entity_id
_entity_poly.type
_entity_poly.pdbx_seq_one_letter_code
_entity_poly.pdbx_strand_id
1 'polypeptide(L)'
;MSECTIAEFPDHVDEVVTIKGWVQNRRSSGKISFLIIRDGSGICQAVVTRNDTGDMYQEIRKLPLESSVIVRGKVIKEDRAPGGYEVQVESVEIVSKADEFPIGKKEHGPDFLLSHRHLWIRSPRQIAILKIRDTLVRHVRAYFAENGFTLVDTPIFTTTYGEDSTNLFSVDYFDLGKTYLTQTGQLYLEAAIFALGKVYCLGPTFRAEKSKTRRHLTEFWMAEAEVAFCDHKKNLEIQEDFVSYIVQNTISDRDKELRVLGRDTSQLEKVKPPFYRISYDEAIELLKKKGYDTKWGEDLGGDEETLIANSFDKPVFIENYPRKIKAFYMKQHPERKDCALCADLLAPEGYGEII
;
A
#
# COMPACT_ATOMS: atom_id res chain seq x y z
N MET A 1 32.76 -15.11 13.60
CA MET A 1 31.56 -15.86 13.19
C MET A 1 30.52 -14.82 12.82
N SER A 2 30.06 -14.81 11.57
CA SER A 2 29.15 -13.80 11.05
C SER A 2 27.71 -14.16 11.42
N GLU A 3 27.08 -13.27 12.19
CA GLU A 3 25.63 -13.15 12.17
C GLU A 3 25.24 -12.46 10.86
N CYS A 4 24.26 -13.00 10.15
CA CYS A 4 23.76 -12.42 8.90
C CYS A 4 22.24 -12.58 8.82
N THR A 5 21.63 -11.79 7.96
CA THR A 5 20.23 -11.94 7.54
C THR A 5 20.12 -12.93 6.38
N ILE A 6 18.94 -13.48 6.18
CA ILE A 6 18.63 -14.39 5.07
C ILE A 6 18.87 -13.72 3.71
N ALA A 7 18.66 -12.41 3.59
CA ALA A 7 18.93 -11.66 2.36
C ALA A 7 20.42 -11.61 1.97
N GLU A 8 21.33 -11.81 2.93
CA GLU A 8 22.79 -11.77 2.74
C GLU A 8 23.38 -13.15 2.40
N PHE A 9 22.56 -14.21 2.33
CA PHE A 9 23.01 -15.57 1.98
C PHE A 9 23.79 -15.68 0.65
N PRO A 10 23.49 -14.92 -0.41
CA PRO A 10 24.31 -14.94 -1.63
C PRO A 10 25.80 -14.68 -1.38
N ASP A 11 26.14 -13.91 -0.34
CA ASP A 11 27.53 -13.54 0.00
C ASP A 11 28.18 -14.53 0.99
N HIS A 12 27.43 -15.50 1.50
CA HIS A 12 27.85 -16.45 2.54
C HIS A 12 27.68 -17.92 2.13
N VAL A 13 27.58 -18.22 0.84
CA VAL A 13 27.47 -19.59 0.34
C VAL A 13 28.70 -20.41 0.79
N ASP A 14 28.43 -21.62 1.27
CA ASP A 14 29.41 -22.53 1.87
C ASP A 14 30.03 -22.08 3.20
N GLU A 15 29.60 -20.94 3.76
CA GLU A 15 30.03 -20.47 5.07
C GLU A 15 29.08 -20.92 6.19
N VAL A 16 29.62 -21.01 7.41
CA VAL A 16 28.81 -21.24 8.60
C VAL A 16 28.39 -19.91 9.20
N VAL A 17 27.09 -19.66 9.17
CA VAL A 17 26.47 -18.41 9.64
C VAL A 17 25.54 -18.68 10.82
N THR A 18 25.20 -17.60 11.53
CA THR A 18 24.12 -17.61 12.53
C THR A 18 22.98 -16.71 12.04
N ILE A 19 21.77 -17.27 11.99
CA ILE A 19 20.53 -16.52 11.72
C ILE A 19 19.61 -16.54 12.94
N LYS A 20 18.84 -15.46 13.10
CA LYS A 20 17.84 -15.31 14.17
C LYS A 20 16.49 -15.03 13.54
N GLY A 21 15.45 -15.74 13.94
CA GLY A 21 14.14 -15.57 13.33
C GLY A 21 13.03 -16.38 13.96
N TRP A 22 11.94 -16.54 13.22
CA TRP A 22 10.72 -17.20 13.65
C TRP A 22 10.40 -18.38 12.74
N VAL A 23 9.93 -19.48 13.34
CA VAL A 23 9.49 -20.68 12.61
C VAL A 23 8.16 -20.41 11.92
N GLN A 24 8.18 -20.12 10.63
CA GLN A 24 6.98 -19.85 9.83
C GLN A 24 6.26 -21.14 9.43
N ASN A 25 7.01 -22.21 9.18
CA ASN A 25 6.44 -23.52 8.87
C ASN A 25 7.38 -24.63 9.33
N ARG A 26 6.83 -25.82 9.54
CA ARG A 26 7.57 -27.00 9.96
C ARG A 26 7.06 -28.23 9.23
N ARG A 27 7.98 -29.06 8.74
CA ARG A 27 7.70 -30.41 8.27
C ARG A 27 8.74 -31.36 8.85
N SER A 28 8.33 -32.52 9.33
CA SER A 28 9.25 -33.51 9.90
C SER A 28 8.96 -34.88 9.30
N SER A 29 10.00 -35.59 8.88
CA SER A 29 9.93 -36.96 8.36
C SER A 29 11.09 -37.78 8.89
N GLY A 30 10.77 -38.86 9.61
CA GLY A 30 11.78 -39.71 10.25
C GLY A 30 12.73 -38.91 11.17
N LYS A 31 14.02 -38.90 10.81
CA LYS A 31 15.10 -38.25 11.58
C LYS A 31 15.45 -36.84 11.08
N ILE A 32 14.68 -36.29 10.14
CA ILE A 32 14.93 -34.97 9.53
C ILE A 32 13.71 -34.06 9.77
N SER A 33 13.97 -32.82 10.14
CA SER A 33 12.98 -31.74 10.22
C SER A 33 13.42 -30.57 9.34
N PHE A 34 12.48 -30.06 8.55
CA PHE A 34 12.63 -28.87 7.74
C PHE A 34 11.88 -27.74 8.44
N LEU A 35 12.62 -26.76 8.94
CA LEU A 35 12.06 -25.52 9.49
C LEU A 35 12.13 -24.45 8.41
N ILE A 36 11.01 -23.83 8.08
CA ILE A 36 11.02 -22.60 7.30
C ILE A 36 11.14 -21.45 8.28
N ILE A 37 12.26 -20.73 8.21
CA ILE A 37 12.59 -19.64 9.12
C ILE A 37 12.43 -18.32 8.38
N ARG A 38 11.78 -17.36 9.04
CA ARG A 38 11.64 -15.98 8.60
C ARG A 38 12.40 -15.07 9.57
N ASP A 39 13.21 -14.15 9.06
CA ASP A 39 13.95 -13.17 9.88
C ASP A 39 13.48 -11.72 9.63
N GLY A 40 12.63 -11.51 8.63
CA GLY A 40 12.15 -10.19 8.19
C GLY A 40 12.77 -9.72 6.87
N SER A 41 13.99 -10.17 6.55
CA SER A 41 14.65 -9.94 5.27
C SER A 41 14.18 -10.94 4.20
N GLY A 42 13.95 -12.19 4.61
CA GLY A 42 13.54 -13.28 3.73
C GLY A 42 13.01 -14.50 4.47
N ILE A 43 12.99 -15.62 3.74
CA ILE A 43 12.72 -16.95 4.29
C ILE A 43 13.79 -17.91 3.81
N CYS A 44 14.15 -18.89 4.64
CA CYS A 44 15.05 -19.98 4.25
C CYS A 44 14.55 -21.30 4.83
N GLN A 45 15.02 -22.40 4.25
CA GLN A 45 14.83 -23.73 4.81
C GLN A 45 16.03 -24.10 5.68
N ALA A 46 15.81 -24.39 6.96
CA ALA A 46 16.80 -24.98 7.84
C ALA A 46 16.57 -26.49 7.93
N VAL A 47 17.57 -27.27 7.52
CA VAL A 47 17.56 -28.74 7.53
C VAL A 47 18.18 -29.21 8.84
N VAL A 48 17.33 -29.70 9.74
CA VAL A 48 17.72 -30.16 11.07
C VAL A 48 17.68 -31.68 11.11
N THR A 49 18.80 -32.33 11.42
CA THR A 49 18.82 -33.78 11.65
C THR A 49 18.92 -34.11 13.14
N ARG A 50 18.45 -35.31 13.51
CA ARG A 50 18.60 -35.84 14.87
C ARG A 50 20.07 -36.02 15.27
N ASN A 51 20.96 -36.28 14.31
CA ASN A 51 22.38 -36.46 14.62
C ASN A 51 23.01 -35.14 15.08
N ASP A 52 22.62 -34.02 14.48
CA ASP A 52 23.20 -32.71 14.77
C ASP A 52 22.65 -32.09 16.06
N THR A 53 21.41 -32.46 16.46
CA THR A 53 20.69 -31.82 17.59
C THR A 53 20.40 -32.74 18.78
N GLY A 54 20.72 -34.03 18.69
CA GLY A 54 20.55 -34.99 19.78
C GLY A 54 19.12 -35.05 20.33
N ASP A 55 18.98 -34.87 21.64
CA ASP A 55 17.68 -34.92 22.34
C ASP A 55 16.79 -33.72 22.05
N MET A 56 17.39 -32.56 21.72
CA MET A 56 16.64 -31.35 21.36
C MET A 56 15.79 -31.55 20.11
N TYR A 57 16.14 -32.52 19.25
CA TYR A 57 15.37 -32.88 18.07
C TYR A 57 13.88 -33.19 18.40
N GLN A 58 13.59 -33.78 19.57
CA GLN A 58 12.21 -34.08 19.97
C GLN A 58 11.37 -32.83 20.24
N GLU A 59 12.02 -31.76 20.71
CA GLU A 59 11.36 -30.47 20.88
C GLU A 59 11.21 -29.76 19.52
N ILE A 60 12.28 -29.74 18.72
CA ILE A 60 12.30 -29.07 17.41
C ILE A 60 11.21 -29.61 16.49
N ARG A 61 11.03 -30.94 16.42
CA ARG A 61 9.99 -31.57 15.57
C ARG A 61 8.56 -31.24 16.00
N LYS A 62 8.36 -30.67 17.19
CA LYS A 62 7.06 -30.24 17.76
C LYS A 62 6.96 -28.72 17.91
N LEU A 63 8.00 -27.98 17.55
CA LEU A 63 8.11 -26.55 17.81
C LEU A 63 6.96 -25.74 17.18
N PRO A 64 6.12 -25.05 17.98
CA PRO A 64 4.98 -24.29 17.44
C PRO A 64 5.39 -23.25 16.41
N LEU A 65 4.47 -22.92 15.49
CA LEU A 65 4.68 -21.82 14.54
C LEU A 65 4.88 -20.51 15.31
N GLU A 66 5.65 -19.59 14.73
CA GLU A 66 6.04 -18.31 15.35
C GLU A 66 6.96 -18.44 16.58
N SER A 67 7.45 -19.64 16.92
CA SER A 67 8.52 -19.78 17.92
C SER A 67 9.80 -19.10 17.42
N SER A 68 10.49 -18.37 18.30
CA SER A 68 11.75 -17.71 17.97
C SER A 68 12.94 -18.64 18.19
N VAL A 69 13.85 -18.65 17.21
CA VAL A 69 15.00 -19.55 17.17
C VAL A 69 16.26 -18.80 16.72
N ILE A 70 17.40 -19.27 17.22
CA ILE A 70 18.72 -18.95 16.67
C ILE A 70 19.23 -20.24 16.02
N VAL A 71 19.57 -20.16 14.74
CA VAL A 71 20.06 -21.31 13.98
C VAL A 71 21.45 -21.01 13.47
N ARG A 72 22.37 -21.91 13.76
CA ARG A 72 23.73 -21.88 13.22
C ARG A 72 23.93 -23.05 12.29
N GLY A 73 24.49 -22.79 11.12
CA GLY A 73 24.70 -23.83 10.12
C GLY A 73 25.33 -23.33 8.84
N LYS A 74 25.66 -24.27 7.96
CA LYS A 74 26.28 -23.98 6.67
C LYS A 74 25.24 -23.56 5.65
N VAL A 75 25.43 -22.43 4.98
CA VAL A 75 24.55 -21.98 3.88
C VAL A 75 24.86 -22.76 2.62
N ILE A 76 23.82 -23.34 2.02
CA ILE A 76 23.92 -24.10 0.77
C ILE A 76 22.96 -23.48 -0.24
N LYS A 77 23.43 -23.23 -1.45
CA LYS A 77 22.58 -22.84 -2.56
C LYS A 77 21.76 -24.05 -3.01
N GLU A 78 20.43 -23.91 -3.01
CA GLU A 78 19.49 -24.94 -3.44
C GLU A 78 18.30 -24.25 -4.08
N ASP A 79 18.28 -24.22 -5.41
CA ASP A 79 17.29 -23.45 -6.18
C ASP A 79 15.84 -23.91 -5.93
N ARG A 80 15.63 -25.13 -5.43
CA ARG A 80 14.30 -25.65 -5.06
C ARG A 80 13.87 -25.26 -3.65
N ALA A 81 14.78 -24.80 -2.81
CA ALA A 81 14.46 -24.38 -1.45
C ALA A 81 13.74 -23.01 -1.47
N PRO A 82 12.81 -22.76 -0.54
CA PRO A 82 12.24 -21.43 -0.36
C PRO A 82 13.34 -20.39 -0.15
N GLY A 83 13.39 -19.37 -1.03
CA GLY A 83 14.43 -18.35 -1.03
C GLY A 83 15.68 -18.69 -1.86
N GLY A 84 15.79 -19.90 -2.41
CA GLY A 84 16.94 -20.37 -3.23
C GLY A 84 18.13 -20.88 -2.42
N TYR A 85 17.98 -20.97 -1.10
CA TYR A 85 19.04 -21.38 -0.18
C TYR A 85 18.47 -22.21 0.97
N GLU A 86 19.29 -23.10 1.49
CA GLU A 86 19.04 -23.81 2.73
C GLU A 86 20.21 -23.69 3.71
N VAL A 87 19.93 -23.93 4.99
CA VAL A 87 20.93 -23.98 6.05
C VAL A 87 21.02 -25.42 6.54
N GLN A 88 22.17 -26.05 6.36
CA GLN A 88 22.49 -27.34 6.99
C GLN A 88 22.86 -27.07 8.44
N VAL A 89 21.96 -27.43 9.35
CA VAL A 89 22.01 -26.96 10.73
C VAL A 89 23.06 -27.71 11.55
N GLU A 90 23.94 -26.95 12.19
CA GLU A 90 24.88 -27.45 13.21
C GLU A 90 24.28 -27.33 14.61
N SER A 91 23.54 -26.26 14.89
CA SER A 91 22.83 -26.09 16.15
C SER A 91 21.56 -25.24 16.03
N VAL A 92 20.61 -25.51 16.92
CA VAL A 92 19.41 -24.70 17.11
C VAL A 92 19.35 -24.31 18.58
N GLU A 93 19.06 -23.05 18.85
CA GLU A 93 18.65 -22.56 20.16
C GLU A 93 17.20 -22.08 20.05
N ILE A 94 16.35 -22.54 20.96
CA ILE A 94 14.96 -22.07 21.06
C ILE A 94 14.95 -20.90 22.05
N VAL A 95 14.78 -19.68 21.54
CA VAL A 95 14.74 -18.47 22.36
C VAL A 95 13.41 -18.38 23.11
N SER A 96 12.31 -18.64 22.40
CA SER A 96 10.98 -18.69 22.99
C SER A 96 10.07 -19.62 22.20
N LYS A 97 9.33 -20.47 22.92
CA LYS A 97 8.26 -21.30 22.35
C LYS A 97 7.00 -20.44 22.26
N ALA A 98 6.42 -20.36 21.08
CA ALA A 98 5.15 -19.67 20.90
C ALA A 98 3.98 -20.52 21.44
N ASP A 99 2.91 -19.84 21.85
CA ASP A 99 1.61 -20.46 22.07
C ASP A 99 0.99 -20.93 20.74
N GLU A 100 -0.19 -21.56 20.81
CA GLU A 100 -0.91 -21.97 19.60
C GLU A 100 -1.23 -20.75 18.72
N PHE A 101 -0.65 -20.71 17.53
CA PHE A 101 -0.84 -19.63 16.59
C PHE A 101 -2.28 -19.66 16.02
N PRO A 102 -3.12 -18.64 16.27
CA PRO A 102 -4.56 -18.70 15.98
C PRO A 102 -4.85 -18.75 14.47
N ILE A 103 -3.94 -18.24 13.64
CA ILE A 103 -4.07 -18.24 12.18
C ILE A 103 -3.46 -19.53 11.62
N GLY A 104 -4.24 -20.61 11.71
CA GLY A 104 -3.85 -21.91 11.16
C GLY A 104 -3.70 -21.94 9.63
N LYS A 105 -3.35 -23.11 9.08
CA LYS A 105 -3.13 -23.31 7.63
C LYS A 105 -4.41 -23.27 6.78
N LYS A 106 -5.59 -23.41 7.40
CA LYS A 106 -6.88 -23.28 6.71
C LYS A 106 -7.15 -21.81 6.42
N GLU A 107 -7.95 -21.55 5.39
CA GLU A 107 -8.40 -20.19 5.13
C GLU A 107 -9.30 -19.69 6.27
N HIS A 108 -9.18 -18.41 6.56
CA HIS A 108 -9.98 -17.71 7.58
C HIS A 108 -10.69 -16.53 6.94
N GLY A 109 -11.88 -16.20 7.45
CA GLY A 109 -12.62 -15.02 7.02
C GLY A 109 -11.92 -13.71 7.39
N PRO A 110 -12.23 -12.61 6.68
CA PRO A 110 -11.59 -11.31 6.88
C PRO A 110 -11.77 -10.76 8.31
N ASP A 111 -12.94 -10.93 8.92
CA ASP A 111 -13.21 -10.43 10.28
C ASP A 111 -12.30 -11.09 11.33
N PHE A 112 -12.07 -12.40 11.21
CA PHE A 112 -11.17 -13.14 12.09
C PHE A 112 -9.71 -12.69 11.90
N LEU A 113 -9.31 -12.46 10.65
CA LEU A 113 -7.97 -11.99 10.33
C LEU A 113 -7.72 -10.56 10.82
N LEU A 114 -8.75 -9.70 10.79
CA LEU A 114 -8.70 -8.33 11.31
C LEU A 114 -8.68 -8.30 12.84
N SER A 115 -9.43 -9.17 13.53
CA SER A 115 -9.34 -9.27 15.00
C SER A 115 -7.96 -9.73 15.48
N HIS A 116 -7.23 -10.46 14.64
CA HIS A 116 -5.83 -10.86 14.86
C HIS A 116 -4.84 -10.07 13.98
N ARG A 117 -5.16 -8.82 13.59
CA ARG A 117 -4.35 -8.06 12.64
C ARG A 117 -2.87 -8.00 13.02
N HIS A 118 -2.58 -7.80 14.30
CA HIS A 118 -1.22 -7.74 14.87
C HIS A 118 -0.38 -9.01 14.69
N LEU A 119 -1.02 -10.17 14.45
CA LEU A 119 -0.38 -11.42 14.06
C LEU A 119 -0.43 -11.62 12.54
N TRP A 120 -1.59 -11.33 11.92
CA TRP A 120 -1.81 -11.54 10.50
C TRP A 120 -0.87 -10.74 9.59
N ILE A 121 -0.39 -9.58 10.05
CA ILE A 121 0.63 -8.78 9.35
C ILE A 121 1.91 -9.57 9.01
N ARG A 122 2.18 -10.67 9.71
CA ARG A 122 3.34 -11.54 9.51
C ARG A 122 3.15 -12.56 8.37
N SER A 123 1.95 -12.67 7.82
CA SER A 123 1.67 -13.58 6.71
C SER A 123 2.31 -13.09 5.40
N PRO A 124 2.70 -14.00 4.48
CA PRO A 124 3.43 -13.63 3.27
C PRO A 124 2.75 -12.54 2.43
N ARG A 125 1.42 -12.64 2.24
CA ARG A 125 0.65 -11.66 1.49
C ARG A 125 0.67 -10.27 2.16
N GLN A 126 0.60 -10.22 3.49
CA GLN A 126 0.62 -8.95 4.22
C GLN A 126 2.00 -8.31 4.25
N ILE A 127 3.06 -9.11 4.39
CA ILE A 127 4.44 -8.63 4.24
C ILE A 127 4.67 -8.03 2.86
N ALA A 128 4.21 -8.71 1.80
CA ALA A 128 4.32 -8.20 0.43
C ALA A 128 3.61 -6.85 0.24
N ILE A 129 2.37 -6.72 0.76
CA ILE A 129 1.63 -5.44 0.74
C ILE A 129 2.40 -4.34 1.46
N LEU A 130 2.96 -4.62 2.65
CA LEU A 130 3.71 -3.63 3.42
C LEU A 130 5.00 -3.18 2.72
N LYS A 131 5.74 -4.12 2.12
CA LYS A 131 6.96 -3.81 1.34
C LYS A 131 6.64 -3.01 0.06
N ILE A 132 5.53 -3.33 -0.62
CA ILE A 132 5.05 -2.54 -1.76
C ILE A 132 4.65 -1.14 -1.30
N ARG A 133 3.92 -1.02 -0.19
CA ARG A 133 3.52 0.28 0.38
C ARG A 133 4.73 1.14 0.76
N ASP A 134 5.75 0.57 1.41
CA ASP A 134 7.02 1.26 1.68
C ASP A 134 7.67 1.78 0.40
N THR A 135 7.71 0.94 -0.63
CA THR A 135 8.29 1.30 -1.94
C THR A 135 7.52 2.42 -2.63
N LEU A 136 6.18 2.36 -2.61
CA LEU A 136 5.33 3.44 -3.10
C LEU A 136 5.64 4.74 -2.38
N VAL A 137 5.70 4.75 -1.04
CA VAL A 137 6.02 5.96 -0.26
C VAL A 137 7.41 6.52 -0.61
N ARG A 138 8.41 5.65 -0.80
CA ARG A 138 9.75 6.07 -1.24
C ARG A 138 9.69 6.73 -2.63
N HIS A 139 9.00 6.13 -3.60
CA HIS A 139 8.88 6.71 -4.93
C HIS A 139 8.02 7.97 -4.96
N VAL A 140 7.01 8.10 -4.10
CA VAL A 140 6.25 9.34 -3.95
C VAL A 140 7.19 10.48 -3.54
N ARG A 141 8.01 10.26 -2.50
CA ARG A 141 8.98 11.26 -2.05
C ARG A 141 10.07 11.53 -3.11
N ALA A 142 10.55 10.48 -3.78
CA ALA A 142 11.56 10.63 -4.83
C ALA A 142 11.04 11.46 -6.01
N TYR A 143 9.83 11.17 -6.51
CA TYR A 143 9.20 11.94 -7.58
C TYR A 143 9.12 13.42 -7.23
N PHE A 144 8.57 13.75 -6.06
CA PHE A 144 8.43 15.14 -5.65
C PHE A 144 9.78 15.85 -5.49
N ALA A 145 10.78 15.19 -4.89
CA ALA A 145 12.12 15.73 -4.76
C ALA A 145 12.79 15.97 -6.13
N GLU A 146 12.72 15.00 -7.03
CA GLU A 146 13.30 15.07 -8.38
C GLU A 146 12.63 16.15 -9.25
N ASN A 147 11.35 16.47 -8.98
CA ASN A 147 10.58 17.48 -9.71
C ASN A 147 10.54 18.86 -9.02
N GLY A 148 11.37 19.07 -8.00
CA GLY A 148 11.58 20.36 -7.34
C GLY A 148 10.45 20.80 -6.41
N PHE A 149 9.69 19.84 -5.85
CA PHE A 149 8.70 20.13 -4.81
C PHE A 149 9.36 20.16 -3.44
N THR A 150 8.84 21.02 -2.56
CA THR A 150 9.24 21.10 -1.15
C THR A 150 8.22 20.38 -0.26
N LEU A 151 8.68 19.51 0.63
CA LEU A 151 7.82 18.88 1.63
C LEU A 151 7.36 19.92 2.66
N VAL A 152 6.06 20.00 2.88
CA VAL A 152 5.42 20.86 3.89
C VAL A 152 4.54 19.98 4.78
N ASP A 153 4.87 19.87 6.06
CA ASP A 153 4.05 19.15 7.02
C ASP A 153 2.86 20.03 7.45
N THR A 154 1.68 19.71 6.92
CA THR A 154 0.43 20.43 7.21
C THR A 154 -0.14 20.00 8.56
N PRO A 155 -0.80 20.90 9.32
CA PRO A 155 -1.33 20.57 10.64
C PRO A 155 -2.49 19.56 10.57
N ILE A 156 -2.54 18.68 11.57
CA ILE A 156 -3.60 17.66 11.69
C ILE A 156 -4.82 18.18 12.45
N PHE A 157 -4.61 18.95 13.52
CA PHE A 157 -5.68 19.66 14.20
C PHE A 157 -6.00 20.95 13.45
N THR A 158 -7.25 21.11 13.05
CA THR A 158 -7.70 22.25 12.25
C THR A 158 -9.08 22.72 12.66
N THR A 159 -9.33 24.02 12.52
CA THR A 159 -10.66 24.62 12.65
C THR A 159 -11.32 24.88 11.29
N THR A 160 -10.59 24.65 10.19
CA THR A 160 -11.07 24.82 8.81
C THR A 160 -11.35 23.47 8.17
N TYR A 161 -12.48 23.35 7.47
CA TYR A 161 -12.83 22.18 6.67
C TYR A 161 -12.50 22.43 5.20
N GLY A 162 -11.87 21.46 4.54
CA GLY A 162 -11.53 21.54 3.11
C GLY A 162 -12.63 20.99 2.21
N GLU A 163 -13.34 19.94 2.64
CA GLU A 163 -14.34 19.24 1.83
C GLU A 163 -15.77 19.52 2.32
N ASP A 164 -16.32 18.64 3.16
CA ASP A 164 -17.64 18.76 3.76
C ASP A 164 -17.55 18.79 5.30
N SER A 165 -18.26 19.76 5.87
CA SER A 165 -18.52 19.93 7.30
C SER A 165 -19.23 18.75 7.98
N THR A 166 -19.92 17.87 7.23
CA THR A 166 -20.73 16.77 7.80
C THR A 166 -19.89 15.58 8.29
N ASN A 167 -18.72 15.35 7.68
CA ASN A 167 -17.91 14.14 7.86
C ASN A 167 -16.58 14.42 8.61
N LEU A 168 -16.63 15.21 9.68
CA LEU A 168 -15.47 15.58 10.49
C LEU A 168 -15.42 14.82 11.83
N PHE A 169 -14.22 14.38 12.22
CA PHE A 169 -13.96 13.96 13.59
C PHE A 169 -13.69 15.19 14.46
N SER A 170 -14.57 15.46 15.43
CA SER A 170 -14.37 16.54 16.40
C SER A 170 -13.58 16.06 17.62
N VAL A 171 -12.69 16.90 18.13
CA VAL A 171 -11.90 16.69 19.34
C VAL A 171 -12.07 17.89 20.26
N ASP A 172 -12.37 17.65 21.54
CA ASP A 172 -12.38 18.71 22.55
C ASP A 172 -10.93 19.19 22.77
N TYR A 173 -10.71 20.48 22.60
CA TYR A 173 -9.38 21.09 22.57
C TYR A 173 -9.21 22.03 23.77
N PHE A 174 -8.83 21.44 24.90
CA PHE A 174 -8.66 22.14 26.18
C PHE A 174 -9.91 22.94 26.57
N ASP A 175 -9.74 24.16 27.07
CA ASP A 175 -10.78 25.14 27.35
C ASP A 175 -11.10 26.05 26.14
N LEU A 176 -10.47 25.80 24.99
CA LEU A 176 -10.60 26.60 23.76
C LEU A 176 -11.75 26.15 22.84
N GLY A 177 -12.52 25.13 23.25
CA GLY A 177 -13.65 24.60 22.50
C GLY A 177 -13.30 23.36 21.70
N LYS A 178 -13.70 23.30 20.42
CA LYS A 178 -13.51 22.12 19.56
C LYS A 178 -12.52 22.40 18.44
N THR A 179 -11.71 21.39 18.14
CA THR A 179 -10.92 21.29 16.92
C THR A 179 -11.37 20.05 16.14
N TYR A 180 -10.87 19.90 14.91
CA TYR A 180 -11.19 18.77 14.05
C TYR A 180 -9.92 18.11 13.54
N LEU A 181 -10.00 16.82 13.24
CA LEU A 181 -8.94 16.14 12.49
C LEU A 181 -9.08 16.49 11.01
N THR A 182 -7.96 16.78 10.37
CA THR A 182 -7.94 17.26 8.99
C THR A 182 -8.41 16.21 7.98
N GLN A 183 -9.22 16.63 7.02
CA GLN A 183 -9.59 15.83 5.84
C GLN A 183 -8.54 15.95 4.72
N THR A 184 -7.79 17.06 4.70
CA THR A 184 -6.89 17.45 3.61
C THR A 184 -5.91 18.53 4.08
N GLY A 185 -4.66 18.48 3.64
CA GLY A 185 -3.65 19.51 3.82
C GLY A 185 -3.74 20.67 2.82
N GLN A 186 -4.59 20.57 1.79
CA GLN A 186 -4.66 21.46 0.63
C GLN A 186 -4.63 22.95 0.99
N LEU A 187 -5.51 23.43 1.87
CA LEU A 187 -5.59 24.86 2.20
C LEU A 187 -4.29 25.44 2.79
N TYR A 188 -3.51 24.60 3.49
CA TYR A 188 -2.19 25.00 4.00
C TYR A 188 -1.12 24.95 2.90
N LEU A 189 -1.21 23.99 1.98
CA LEU A 189 -0.34 23.94 0.81
C LEU A 189 -0.57 25.15 -0.12
N GLU A 190 -1.82 25.55 -0.33
CA GLU A 190 -2.19 26.78 -1.06
C GLU A 190 -1.58 28.04 -0.45
N ALA A 191 -1.43 28.11 0.88
CA ALA A 191 -0.71 29.20 1.53
C ALA A 191 0.82 29.10 1.29
N ALA A 192 1.36 27.88 1.32
CA ALA A 192 2.79 27.64 1.19
C ALA A 192 3.35 27.89 -0.23
N ILE A 193 2.54 27.71 -1.28
CA ILE A 193 2.99 27.95 -2.67
C ILE A 193 3.42 29.41 -2.92
N PHE A 194 2.91 30.38 -2.16
CA PHE A 194 3.34 31.79 -2.26
C PHE A 194 4.82 31.99 -1.90
N ALA A 195 5.36 31.12 -1.05
CA ALA A 195 6.76 31.16 -0.62
C ALA A 195 7.64 30.15 -1.39
N LEU A 196 7.11 28.97 -1.69
CA LEU A 196 7.90 27.81 -2.13
C LEU A 196 7.63 27.39 -3.58
N GLY A 197 6.61 27.95 -4.23
CA GLY A 197 6.26 27.66 -5.62
C GLY A 197 5.62 26.28 -5.82
N LYS A 198 6.34 25.19 -5.52
CA LYS A 198 5.88 23.80 -5.61
C LYS A 198 5.99 23.13 -4.26
N VAL A 199 4.87 22.65 -3.72
CA VAL A 199 4.83 22.00 -2.40
C VAL A 199 4.06 20.71 -2.43
N TYR A 200 4.39 19.81 -1.53
CA TYR A 200 3.60 18.61 -1.29
C TYR A 200 3.58 18.27 0.21
N CYS A 201 2.57 17.53 0.63
CA CYS A 201 2.57 16.84 1.92
C CYS A 201 2.31 15.33 1.71
N LEU A 202 2.68 14.54 2.71
CA LEU A 202 2.35 13.12 2.78
C LEU A 202 2.07 12.77 4.23
N GLY A 203 0.79 12.72 4.59
CA GLY A 203 0.36 12.59 5.99
C GLY A 203 -0.97 11.86 6.15
N PRO A 204 -1.37 11.59 7.40
CA PRO A 204 -2.66 11.01 7.69
C PRO A 204 -3.79 12.04 7.51
N THR A 205 -4.90 11.57 6.95
CA THR A 205 -6.15 12.32 6.80
C THR A 205 -7.31 11.50 7.34
N PHE A 206 -8.38 12.20 7.74
CA PHE A 206 -9.48 11.62 8.49
C PHE A 206 -10.82 12.02 7.89
N ARG A 207 -11.67 11.03 7.62
CA ARG A 207 -13.05 11.24 7.15
C ARG A 207 -14.00 10.45 8.05
N ALA A 208 -14.95 11.12 8.69
CA ALA A 208 -15.95 10.49 9.56
C ALA A 208 -17.09 9.82 8.76
N GLU A 209 -16.74 9.16 7.66
CA GLU A 209 -17.68 8.47 6.79
C GLU A 209 -18.16 7.17 7.47
N LYS A 210 -19.47 6.96 7.50
CA LYS A 210 -20.09 5.78 8.12
C LYS A 210 -20.21 4.61 7.14
N SER A 211 -20.10 4.88 5.84
CA SER A 211 -20.22 3.89 4.80
C SER A 211 -19.10 2.85 4.84
N LYS A 212 -19.47 1.59 5.09
CA LYS A 212 -18.55 0.44 5.15
C LYS A 212 -18.40 -0.20 3.76
N THR A 213 -17.76 0.51 2.85
CA THR A 213 -17.44 -0.03 1.52
C THR A 213 -16.03 -0.62 1.49
N ARG A 214 -15.69 -1.31 0.39
CA ARG A 214 -14.32 -1.80 0.14
C ARG A 214 -13.28 -0.72 -0.17
N ARG A 215 -13.70 0.54 -0.38
CA ARG A 215 -12.84 1.67 -0.78
C ARG A 215 -12.57 2.67 0.33
N HIS A 216 -13.32 2.62 1.42
CA HIS A 216 -13.33 3.67 2.43
C HIS A 216 -12.62 3.23 3.71
N LEU A 217 -11.75 4.10 4.22
CA LEU A 217 -11.19 4.06 5.56
C LEU A 217 -11.50 5.39 6.24
N THR A 218 -11.66 5.37 7.56
CA THR A 218 -11.84 6.61 8.35
C THR A 218 -10.54 7.35 8.62
N GLU A 219 -9.41 6.62 8.55
CA GLU A 219 -8.04 7.13 8.61
C GLU A 219 -7.27 6.52 7.44
N PHE A 220 -6.65 7.38 6.63
CA PHE A 220 -5.83 6.97 5.50
C PHE A 220 -4.68 7.95 5.29
N TRP A 221 -3.79 7.64 4.35
CA TRP A 221 -2.64 8.49 4.04
C TRP A 221 -2.84 9.12 2.68
N MET A 222 -2.67 10.43 2.60
CA MET A 222 -2.84 11.21 1.39
C MET A 222 -1.51 11.85 1.00
N ALA A 223 -1.16 11.75 -0.28
CA ALA A 223 -0.12 12.56 -0.89
C ALA A 223 -0.82 13.72 -1.61
N GLU A 224 -0.56 14.94 -1.18
CA GLU A 224 -1.22 16.14 -1.72
C GLU A 224 -0.16 17.08 -2.24
N ALA A 225 -0.42 17.75 -3.36
CA ALA A 225 0.55 18.66 -3.97
C ALA A 225 -0.14 19.90 -4.52
N GLU A 226 0.52 21.05 -4.36
CA GLU A 226 0.06 22.33 -4.89
C GLU A 226 1.19 23.05 -5.61
N VAL A 227 0.84 23.77 -6.69
CA VAL A 227 1.81 24.42 -7.57
C VAL A 227 1.34 25.81 -8.00
N ALA A 228 2.13 26.83 -7.65
CA ALA A 228 1.92 28.19 -8.13
C ALA A 228 2.06 28.27 -9.67
N PHE A 229 1.22 29.10 -10.30
CA PHE A 229 1.18 29.30 -11.75
C PHE A 229 0.91 28.01 -12.57
N CYS A 230 0.29 27.00 -11.94
CA CYS A 230 -0.16 25.79 -12.61
C CYS A 230 -1.60 25.94 -13.09
N ASP A 231 -1.86 25.67 -14.37
CA ASP A 231 -3.23 25.59 -14.88
C ASP A 231 -3.77 24.16 -14.82
N HIS A 232 -5.06 23.99 -15.11
CA HIS A 232 -5.72 22.69 -15.07
C HIS A 232 -5.04 21.65 -15.96
N LYS A 233 -4.65 22.02 -17.18
CA LYS A 233 -3.96 21.12 -18.10
C LYS A 233 -2.63 20.65 -17.50
N LYS A 234 -1.84 21.56 -16.94
CA LYS A 234 -0.56 21.22 -16.34
C LYS A 234 -0.71 20.39 -15.08
N ASN A 235 -1.78 20.60 -14.31
CA ASN A 235 -2.12 19.75 -13.17
C ASN A 235 -2.33 18.29 -13.60
N LEU A 236 -3.10 18.04 -14.67
CA LEU A 236 -3.31 16.68 -15.19
C LEU A 236 -2.01 16.02 -15.68
N GLU A 237 -1.15 16.78 -16.36
CA GLU A 237 0.17 16.30 -16.79
C GLU A 237 1.03 15.87 -15.59
N ILE A 238 1.05 16.67 -14.51
CA ILE A 238 1.79 16.32 -13.29
C ILE A 238 1.24 15.05 -12.66
N GLN A 239 -0.09 14.87 -12.63
CA GLN A 239 -0.74 13.70 -12.05
C GLN A 239 -0.46 12.41 -12.85
N GLU A 240 -0.54 12.45 -14.18
CA GLU A 240 -0.26 11.28 -15.01
C GLU A 240 1.23 10.90 -14.99
N ASP A 241 2.12 11.89 -14.99
CA ASP A 241 3.56 11.68 -14.83
C ASP A 241 3.87 11.07 -13.44
N PHE A 242 3.26 11.61 -12.38
CA PHE A 242 3.41 11.12 -11.01
C PHE A 242 2.97 9.65 -10.86
N VAL A 243 1.74 9.34 -11.26
CA VAL A 243 1.17 8.00 -11.14
C VAL A 243 1.97 7.01 -11.99
N SER A 244 2.37 7.39 -13.19
CA SER A 244 3.22 6.54 -14.02
C SER A 244 4.56 6.27 -13.36
N TYR A 245 5.25 7.31 -12.88
CA TYR A 245 6.54 7.16 -12.21
C TYR A 245 6.47 6.19 -11.04
N ILE A 246 5.51 6.36 -10.12
CA ILE A 246 5.43 5.50 -8.93
C ILE A 246 5.08 4.05 -9.30
N VAL A 247 4.21 3.85 -10.29
CA VAL A 247 3.81 2.50 -10.72
C VAL A 247 4.96 1.79 -11.43
N GLN A 248 5.60 2.43 -12.41
CA GLN A 248 6.68 1.83 -13.19
C GLN A 248 7.88 1.47 -12.31
N ASN A 249 8.29 2.36 -11.41
CA ASN A 249 9.40 2.08 -10.50
C ASN A 249 9.04 0.99 -9.47
N THR A 250 7.79 0.96 -8.97
CA THR A 250 7.36 -0.09 -8.03
C THR A 250 7.32 -1.47 -8.68
N ILE A 251 6.93 -1.59 -9.96
CA ILE A 251 6.99 -2.86 -10.70
C ILE A 251 8.43 -3.40 -10.72
N SER A 252 9.38 -2.54 -11.09
CA SER A 252 10.81 -2.90 -11.15
C SER A 252 11.34 -3.34 -9.78
N ASP A 253 11.04 -2.56 -8.75
CA ASP A 253 11.62 -2.76 -7.42
C ASP A 253 10.99 -3.92 -6.65
N ARG A 254 9.74 -4.30 -6.96
CA ARG A 254 8.91 -5.22 -6.15
C ARG A 254 8.29 -6.38 -6.94
N ASP A 255 8.90 -6.81 -8.04
CA ASP A 255 8.44 -7.99 -8.82
C ASP A 255 8.20 -9.22 -7.93
N LYS A 256 9.11 -9.51 -7.00
CA LYS A 256 8.99 -10.64 -6.07
C LYS A 256 7.72 -10.54 -5.22
N GLU A 257 7.48 -9.40 -4.59
CA GLU A 257 6.28 -9.17 -3.79
C GLU A 257 5.00 -9.16 -4.64
N LEU A 258 5.02 -8.59 -5.84
CA LEU A 258 3.87 -8.60 -6.76
C LEU A 258 3.48 -10.03 -7.17
N ARG A 259 4.46 -10.91 -7.41
CA ARG A 259 4.20 -12.34 -7.65
C ARG A 259 3.60 -13.05 -6.44
N VAL A 260 4.05 -12.73 -5.23
CA VAL A 260 3.43 -13.24 -3.99
C VAL A 260 1.96 -12.82 -3.87
N LEU A 261 1.61 -11.64 -4.38
CA LEU A 261 0.22 -11.18 -4.43
C LEU A 261 -0.61 -11.81 -5.56
N GLY A 262 0.02 -12.53 -6.49
CA GLY A 262 -0.61 -13.04 -7.71
C GLY A 262 -1.03 -11.92 -8.66
N ARG A 263 -0.33 -10.78 -8.63
CA ARG A 263 -0.69 -9.61 -9.44
C ARG A 263 -0.15 -9.73 -10.85
N ASP A 264 -1.02 -9.59 -11.84
CA ASP A 264 -0.64 -9.43 -13.26
C ASP A 264 -0.02 -8.04 -13.48
N THR A 265 1.30 -8.00 -13.73
CA THR A 265 2.02 -6.74 -13.95
C THR A 265 1.78 -6.16 -15.34
N SER A 266 1.30 -6.94 -16.31
CA SER A 266 1.08 -6.46 -17.68
C SER A 266 0.03 -5.35 -17.75
N GLN A 267 -0.95 -5.33 -16.82
CA GLN A 267 -1.89 -4.22 -16.69
C GLN A 267 -1.23 -2.97 -16.11
N LEU A 268 -0.33 -3.13 -15.13
CA LEU A 268 0.38 -2.01 -14.50
C LEU A 268 1.42 -1.40 -15.45
N GLU A 269 2.01 -2.18 -16.34
CA GLU A 269 2.95 -1.71 -17.37
C GLU A 269 2.32 -0.74 -18.38
N LYS A 270 0.99 -0.78 -18.53
CA LYS A 270 0.22 0.16 -19.38
C LYS A 270 0.02 1.52 -18.72
N VAL A 271 0.29 1.67 -17.42
CA VAL A 271 0.14 2.92 -16.68
C VAL A 271 1.26 3.89 -17.06
N LYS A 272 1.12 4.45 -18.27
CA LYS A 272 2.03 5.40 -18.92
C LYS A 272 1.24 6.53 -19.59
N PRO A 273 1.72 7.78 -19.50
CA PRO A 273 1.07 8.91 -20.16
C PRO A 273 1.06 8.76 -21.69
N PRO A 274 0.16 9.47 -22.39
CA PRO A 274 -0.95 10.24 -21.83
C PRO A 274 -2.05 9.29 -21.32
N PHE A 275 -2.69 9.62 -20.21
CA PHE A 275 -3.87 8.90 -19.73
C PHE A 275 -5.11 9.28 -20.54
N TYR A 276 -6.16 8.46 -20.45
CA TYR A 276 -7.43 8.79 -21.10
C TYR A 276 -8.04 10.01 -20.42
N ARG A 277 -8.78 10.82 -21.18
CA ARG A 277 -9.48 12.01 -20.69
C ARG A 277 -10.87 12.02 -21.28
N ILE A 278 -11.87 12.09 -20.42
CA ILE A 278 -13.27 12.26 -20.79
C ILE A 278 -13.87 13.36 -19.93
N SER A 279 -14.83 14.10 -20.46
CA SER A 279 -15.66 15.00 -19.67
C SER A 279 -16.67 14.21 -18.83
N TYR A 280 -17.19 14.83 -17.77
CA TYR A 280 -18.34 14.33 -17.03
C TYR A 280 -19.53 14.05 -17.96
N ASP A 281 -19.78 14.91 -18.95
CA ASP A 281 -20.83 14.72 -19.96
C ASP A 281 -20.63 13.39 -20.72
N GLU A 282 -19.41 13.11 -21.16
CA GLU A 282 -19.07 11.84 -21.81
C GLU A 282 -19.14 10.63 -20.86
N ALA A 283 -18.81 10.82 -19.58
CA ALA A 283 -18.93 9.78 -18.56
C ALA A 283 -20.41 9.39 -18.34
N ILE A 284 -21.32 10.35 -18.26
CA ILE A 284 -22.77 10.10 -18.17
C ILE A 284 -23.27 9.36 -19.41
N GLU A 285 -22.86 9.76 -20.61
CA GLU A 285 -23.26 9.05 -21.83
C GLU A 285 -22.67 7.64 -21.92
N LEU A 286 -21.46 7.42 -21.38
CA LEU A 286 -20.87 6.08 -21.26
C LEU A 286 -21.68 5.20 -20.31
N LEU A 287 -22.09 5.72 -19.15
CA LEU A 287 -22.94 5.00 -18.18
C LEU A 287 -24.30 4.65 -18.79
N LYS A 288 -24.92 5.59 -19.50
CA LYS A 288 -26.19 5.39 -20.20
C LYS A 288 -26.09 4.29 -21.26
N LYS A 289 -25.01 4.25 -22.05
CA LYS A 289 -24.74 3.16 -23.01
C LYS A 289 -24.58 1.80 -22.33
N LYS A 290 -24.16 1.77 -21.07
CA LYS A 290 -24.04 0.56 -20.25
C LYS A 290 -25.34 0.22 -19.49
N GLY A 291 -26.42 0.96 -19.71
CA GLY A 291 -27.73 0.70 -19.11
C GLY A 291 -27.94 1.32 -17.72
N TYR A 292 -27.11 2.28 -17.31
CA TYR A 292 -27.25 3.01 -16.05
C TYR A 292 -27.85 4.39 -16.31
N ASP A 293 -28.94 4.72 -15.61
CA ASP A 293 -29.67 5.99 -15.74
C ASP A 293 -29.20 7.03 -14.72
N THR A 294 -27.88 7.24 -14.65
CA THR A 294 -27.27 8.27 -13.80
C THR A 294 -27.63 9.65 -14.36
N LYS A 295 -28.24 10.51 -13.54
CA LYS A 295 -28.66 11.83 -14.03
C LYS A 295 -27.52 12.81 -13.99
N TRP A 296 -27.48 13.68 -15.01
CA TRP A 296 -26.52 14.77 -15.03
C TRP A 296 -26.67 15.66 -13.79
N GLY A 297 -25.56 15.93 -13.11
CA GLY A 297 -25.56 16.68 -11.86
C GLY A 297 -25.71 15.82 -10.60
N GLU A 298 -25.73 14.51 -10.71
CA GLU A 298 -25.53 13.59 -9.59
C GLU A 298 -24.06 13.21 -9.49
N ASP A 299 -23.61 12.90 -8.28
CA ASP A 299 -22.25 12.44 -8.04
C ASP A 299 -22.04 11.02 -8.57
N LEU A 300 -20.80 10.69 -8.94
CA LEU A 300 -20.48 9.35 -9.44
C LEU A 300 -20.18 8.43 -8.26
N GLY A 301 -21.07 7.48 -8.02
CA GLY A 301 -20.89 6.49 -6.98
C GLY A 301 -19.85 5.43 -7.33
N GLY A 302 -19.55 4.56 -6.36
CA GLY A 302 -18.54 3.52 -6.53
C GLY A 302 -18.85 2.52 -7.65
N ASP A 303 -20.13 2.26 -7.93
CA ASP A 303 -20.57 1.37 -9.01
C ASP A 303 -20.39 2.04 -10.38
N GLU A 304 -20.77 3.31 -10.50
CA GLU A 304 -20.57 4.13 -11.69
C GLU A 304 -19.09 4.23 -12.05
N GLU A 305 -18.23 4.58 -11.09
CA GLU A 305 -16.78 4.61 -11.27
C GLU A 305 -16.23 3.26 -11.72
N THR A 306 -16.72 2.16 -11.15
CA THR A 306 -16.29 0.80 -11.52
C THR A 306 -16.56 0.55 -13.00
N LEU A 307 -17.73 0.95 -13.50
CA LEU A 307 -18.15 0.73 -14.88
C LEU A 307 -17.36 1.59 -15.86
N ILE A 308 -17.09 2.85 -15.48
CA ILE A 308 -16.27 3.76 -16.27
C ILE A 308 -14.84 3.22 -16.33
N ALA A 309 -14.22 2.94 -15.18
CA ALA A 309 -12.87 2.39 -15.08
C ALA A 309 -12.67 1.11 -15.90
N ASN A 310 -13.65 0.19 -15.89
CA ASN A 310 -13.61 -1.05 -16.68
C ASN A 310 -13.70 -0.84 -18.21
N SER A 311 -13.91 0.39 -18.69
CA SER A 311 -13.92 0.72 -20.12
C SER A 311 -12.54 1.08 -20.65
N PHE A 312 -11.55 1.20 -19.78
CA PHE A 312 -10.20 1.66 -20.11
C PHE A 312 -9.16 0.67 -19.60
N ASP A 313 -8.06 0.53 -20.33
CA ASP A 313 -6.97 -0.41 -20.02
C ASP A 313 -5.80 0.25 -19.26
N LYS A 314 -5.90 1.55 -19.00
CA LYS A 314 -5.03 2.37 -18.13
C LYS A 314 -5.88 3.49 -17.52
N PRO A 315 -5.34 4.28 -16.57
CA PRO A 315 -6.14 5.28 -15.87
C PRO A 315 -6.82 6.30 -16.79
N VAL A 316 -7.97 6.80 -16.33
CA VAL A 316 -8.80 7.78 -17.05
C VAL A 316 -9.14 8.95 -16.14
N PHE A 317 -8.91 10.17 -16.63
CA PHE A 317 -9.43 11.39 -16.03
C PHE A 317 -10.89 11.59 -16.43
N ILE A 318 -11.72 11.93 -15.45
CA ILE A 318 -13.04 12.50 -15.67
C ILE A 318 -12.95 13.99 -15.34
N GLU A 319 -13.20 14.85 -16.31
CA GLU A 319 -13.02 16.30 -16.18
C GLU A 319 -14.35 17.06 -16.16
N ASN A 320 -14.32 18.30 -15.66
CA ASN A 320 -15.40 19.28 -15.83
C ASN A 320 -16.73 18.92 -15.15
N TYR A 321 -16.64 18.43 -13.90
CA TYR A 321 -17.82 18.07 -13.12
C TYR A 321 -18.77 19.26 -12.88
N PRO A 322 -20.08 18.99 -12.69
CA PRO A 322 -21.05 19.98 -12.26
C PRO A 322 -20.60 20.66 -10.96
N ARG A 323 -20.54 22.00 -10.97
CA ARG A 323 -20.01 22.78 -9.84
C ARG A 323 -20.74 22.52 -8.52
N LYS A 324 -22.04 22.24 -8.59
CA LYS A 324 -22.91 22.04 -7.41
C LYS A 324 -22.55 20.80 -6.58
N ILE A 325 -21.81 19.83 -7.15
CA ILE A 325 -21.39 18.60 -6.47
C ILE A 325 -19.90 18.57 -6.15
N LYS A 326 -19.20 19.70 -6.34
CA LYS A 326 -17.76 19.81 -6.11
C LYS A 326 -17.46 20.87 -5.06
N ALA A 327 -16.26 20.80 -4.49
CA ALA A 327 -15.85 21.64 -3.37
C ALA A 327 -15.82 23.14 -3.74
N PHE A 328 -16.03 23.99 -2.73
CA PHE A 328 -16.20 25.43 -2.90
C PHE A 328 -14.99 26.15 -3.52
N TYR A 329 -13.78 25.60 -3.32
CA TYR A 329 -12.51 26.19 -3.77
C TYR A 329 -12.25 25.96 -5.27
N MET A 330 -12.99 25.06 -5.92
CA MET A 330 -12.72 24.71 -7.31
C MET A 330 -13.08 25.86 -8.27
N LYS A 331 -12.15 26.18 -9.18
CA LYS A 331 -12.32 27.26 -10.16
C LYS A 331 -13.47 26.94 -11.11
N GLN A 332 -14.32 27.92 -11.41
CA GLN A 332 -15.39 27.76 -12.38
C GLN A 332 -14.82 27.59 -13.81
N HIS A 333 -15.44 26.72 -14.62
CA HIS A 333 -15.07 26.56 -16.02
C HIS A 333 -15.33 27.87 -16.80
N PRO A 334 -14.37 28.34 -17.63
CA PRO A 334 -14.46 29.64 -18.29
C PRO A 334 -15.64 29.74 -19.26
N GLU A 335 -15.98 28.62 -19.93
CA GLU A 335 -17.03 28.57 -20.95
C GLU A 335 -18.33 27.88 -20.48
N ARG A 336 -18.30 27.15 -19.35
CA ARG A 336 -19.39 26.29 -18.85
C ARG A 336 -19.64 26.62 -17.39
N LYS A 337 -20.43 27.66 -17.11
CA LYS A 337 -20.57 28.21 -15.75
C LYS A 337 -21.18 27.23 -14.73
N ASP A 338 -21.86 26.21 -15.23
CA ASP A 338 -22.43 25.08 -14.51
C ASP A 338 -21.39 24.02 -14.09
N CYS A 339 -20.17 24.09 -14.63
CA CYS A 339 -19.06 23.17 -14.37
C CYS A 339 -17.90 23.83 -13.62
N ALA A 340 -17.11 23.02 -12.92
CA ALA A 340 -15.83 23.39 -12.32
C ALA A 340 -14.67 22.85 -13.16
N LEU A 341 -13.53 23.56 -13.17
CA LEU A 341 -12.25 23.04 -13.66
C LEU A 341 -11.66 22.13 -12.59
N CYS A 342 -12.01 20.86 -12.68
CA CYS A 342 -11.52 19.80 -11.82
C CYS A 342 -11.46 18.51 -12.62
N ALA A 343 -10.74 17.54 -12.07
CA ALA A 343 -10.74 16.18 -12.57
C ALA A 343 -10.53 15.20 -11.42
N ASP A 344 -11.11 14.02 -11.58
CA ASP A 344 -10.80 12.86 -10.76
C ASP A 344 -10.10 11.83 -11.66
N LEU A 345 -9.10 11.11 -11.15
CA LEU A 345 -8.37 10.07 -11.86
C LEU A 345 -8.83 8.69 -11.39
N LEU A 346 -9.44 7.92 -12.28
CA LEU A 346 -9.87 6.56 -11.98
C LEU A 346 -8.81 5.53 -12.41
N ALA A 347 -8.42 4.66 -11.48
CA ALA A 347 -7.65 3.46 -11.78
C ALA A 347 -8.53 2.41 -12.49
N PRO A 348 -7.97 1.65 -13.47
CA PRO A 348 -8.69 0.66 -14.26
C PRO A 348 -9.11 -0.56 -13.42
N GLU A 349 -9.61 -1.63 -14.05
CA GLU A 349 -9.95 -2.91 -13.38
C GLU A 349 -10.98 -2.77 -12.24
N GLY A 350 -11.81 -1.72 -12.30
CA GLY A 350 -12.86 -1.47 -11.32
C GLY A 350 -12.35 -0.98 -9.96
N TYR A 351 -11.11 -0.51 -9.87
CA TYR A 351 -10.56 0.07 -8.65
C TYR A 351 -11.23 1.40 -8.29
N GLY A 352 -11.47 2.29 -9.26
CA GLY A 352 -12.13 3.58 -9.05
C GLY A 352 -11.13 4.70 -8.74
N GLU A 353 -11.58 5.76 -8.06
CA GLU A 353 -10.81 6.97 -7.80
C GLU A 353 -9.50 6.71 -7.06
N ILE A 354 -8.41 7.36 -7.52
CA ILE A 354 -7.09 7.36 -6.88
C ILE A 354 -6.46 8.76 -6.71
N ILE A 355 -6.93 9.77 -7.45
CA ILE A 355 -6.60 11.20 -7.31
C ILE A 355 -7.87 12.02 -7.54
#